data_AF-A0A0R3QIL1-F1
#
_entry.id   AF-A0A0R3QIL1-F1
#
_cell.length_a   1.000
_cell.length_b   1.000
_cell.length_c   1.000
_cell.angle_alpha   90.00
_cell.angle_beta   90.00
_cell.angle_gamma   90.00
#
_symmetry.space_group_name_H-M   'P 1'
#
loop_
_entity.id
_entity.type
_entity.pdbx_description
1 polymer ?
#
loop_
_entity_poly.entity_id
_entity_poly.type
_entity_poly.pdbx_seq_one_letter_code
_entity_poly.pdbx_strand_id
1 'polypeptide(L)'
;LIITIADQYRREVLISSIKEIFPVCAEKGPHSTCLLWDITKREGDRWSEMYGKLCQLAGRFPWILDYSLTQTTLEGAFLQLSQREK
;
A
#
# COMPACT_ATOMS: atom_id res chain seq x y z
N LEU A 1 -0.98 -3.10 -1.25
CA LEU A 1 -0.48 -1.75 -0.95
C LEU A 1 -0.58 -1.50 0.55
N ILE A 2 0.49 -1.03 1.16
CA ILE A 2 0.59 -0.63 2.57
C ILE A 2 1.21 0.77 2.58
N ILE A 3 0.65 1.70 3.34
CA ILE A 3 1.23 3.03 3.58
C ILE A 3 1.15 3.36 5.06
N THR A 4 2.28 3.68 5.66
CA THR A 4 2.37 4.14 7.05
C THR A 4 2.45 5.65 7.06
N ILE A 5 1.63 6.30 7.89
CA ILE A 5 1.52 7.75 8.00
C ILE A 5 1.79 8.19 9.43
N ALA A 6 2.40 9.36 9.58
CA ALA A 6 2.72 9.92 10.90
C ALA A 6 1.49 10.42 11.67
N ASP A 7 0.43 10.80 10.95
CA ASP A 7 -0.74 11.48 11.53
C ASP A 7 -2.05 10.96 10.92
N GLN A 8 -2.95 10.48 11.78
CA GLN A 8 -4.23 9.89 11.39
C GLN A 8 -5.24 10.91 10.82
N TYR A 9 -5.11 12.20 11.14
CA TYR A 9 -6.03 13.22 10.62
C TYR A 9 -5.82 13.48 9.12
N ARG A 10 -4.65 13.09 8.58
CA ARG A 10 -4.35 13.18 7.14
C ARG A 10 -4.78 11.96 6.34
N ARG A 11 -5.37 10.95 7.00
CA ARG A 11 -5.84 9.71 6.39
C ARG A 11 -6.81 9.95 5.23
N GLU A 12 -7.80 10.82 5.40
CA GLU A 12 -8.82 11.06 4.36
C GLU A 12 -8.25 11.67 3.08
N VAL A 13 -7.23 12.54 3.24
CA VAL A 13 -6.50 13.14 2.10
C VAL A 13 -5.74 12.05 1.34
N LEU A 14 -5.10 11.11 2.07
CA LEU A 14 -4.41 9.99 1.45
C LEU A 14 -5.39 9.04 0.75
N ILE A 15 -6.51 8.69 1.38
CA ILE A 15 -7.55 7.81 0.80
C ILE A 15 -8.04 8.39 -0.52
N SER A 16 -8.35 9.69 -0.55
CA SER A 16 -8.80 10.36 -1.77
C SER A 16 -7.75 10.29 -2.89
N SER A 17 -6.49 10.57 -2.55
CA SER A 17 -5.38 10.51 -3.52
C SER A 17 -5.13 9.07 -4.03
N ILE A 18 -5.24 8.07 -3.16
CA ILE A 18 -5.10 6.66 -3.51
C ILE A 18 -6.21 6.19 -4.43
N LYS A 19 -7.46 6.58 -4.18
CA LYS A 19 -8.58 6.25 -5.08
C LYS A 19 -8.43 6.88 -6.47
N GLU A 20 -7.77 8.02 -6.58
CA GLU A 20 -7.45 8.65 -7.87
C GLU A 20 -6.41 7.84 -8.66
N ILE A 21 -5.38 7.35 -7.97
CA ILE A 21 -4.26 6.60 -8.59
C ILE A 21 -4.63 5.13 -8.85
N PHE A 22 -5.36 4.53 -7.90
CA PHE A 22 -5.78 3.13 -7.86
C PHE A 22 -7.30 3.06 -7.67
N PRO A 23 -8.09 3.30 -8.74
CA PRO A 23 -9.55 3.35 -8.65
C PRO A 23 -10.19 2.01 -8.25
N VAL A 24 -9.47 0.90 -8.42
CA VAL A 24 -9.88 -0.44 -7.97
C VAL A 24 -9.01 -0.85 -6.80
N CYS A 25 -9.18 -0.15 -5.69
CA CYS A 25 -8.55 -0.52 -4.43
C CYS A 25 -9.60 -0.66 -3.32
N ALA A 26 -9.49 -1.72 -2.52
CA ALA A 26 -10.33 -1.94 -1.35
C ALA A 26 -9.49 -1.77 -0.09
N GLU A 27 -9.92 -0.90 0.82
CA GLU A 27 -9.23 -0.73 2.10
C GLU A 27 -9.41 -1.97 2.99
N LYS A 28 -8.31 -2.49 3.54
CA LYS A 28 -8.29 -3.62 4.45
C LYS A 28 -8.04 -3.14 5.88
N GLY A 29 -9.14 -2.95 6.61
CA GLY A 29 -9.13 -2.85 8.08
C GLY A 29 -8.90 -1.45 8.66
N PRO A 30 -9.32 -1.21 9.92
CA PRO A 30 -9.36 0.11 10.55
C PRO A 30 -8.08 0.42 11.34
N HIS A 31 -6.93 0.45 10.68
CA HIS A 31 -5.68 0.83 11.32
C HIS A 31 -5.44 2.34 11.18
N SER A 32 -5.28 3.05 12.31
CA SER A 32 -5.25 4.52 12.33
C SER A 32 -4.08 5.15 11.58
N THR A 33 -2.91 4.50 11.57
CA THR A 33 -1.67 5.04 10.98
C THR A 33 -1.04 4.12 9.94
N CYS A 34 -1.48 2.87 9.82
CA CYS A 34 -0.99 1.92 8.82
C CYS A 34 -2.16 1.54 7.92
N LEU A 35 -2.19 2.05 6.69
CA LEU A 35 -3.33 1.86 5.81
C LEU A 35 -3.00 0.77 4.80
N LEU A 36 -3.88 -0.23 4.74
CA LEU A 36 -3.73 -1.34 3.83
C LEU A 36 -4.79 -1.23 2.75
N TRP A 37 -4.38 -1.40 1.50
CA TRP A 37 -5.28 -1.55 0.37
C TRP A 37 -4.95 -2.81 -0.41
N ASP A 38 -6.01 -3.52 -0.76
CA ASP A 38 -6.01 -4.54 -1.78
C ASP A 38 -6.05 -3.84 -3.14
N ILE A 39 -5.00 -4.03 -3.94
CA ILE A 39 -4.88 -3.42 -5.26
C ILE A 39 -5.03 -4.50 -6.32
N THR A 40 -6.06 -4.39 -7.14
CA THR A 40 -6.25 -5.32 -8.26
C THR A 40 -5.45 -4.82 -9.45
N LYS A 41 -4.45 -5.60 -9.86
CA LYS A 41 -3.70 -5.34 -11.09
C LYS A 41 -4.61 -5.57 -12.30
N ARG A 42 -4.76 -4.57 -13.19
CA ARG A 42 -5.53 -4.71 -14.43
C ARG A 42 -4.67 -5.27 -15.56
N GLU A 43 -5.31 -5.75 -16.61
CA GLU A 43 -4.62 -6.18 -17.82
C GLU A 43 -3.87 -4.98 -18.44
N GLY A 44 -2.54 -5.11 -18.54
CA GLY A 44 -1.65 -4.03 -19.00
C GLY A 44 -0.91 -3.25 -17.89
N ASP A 45 -1.31 -3.36 -16.62
CA ASP A 45 -0.60 -2.68 -15.54
C ASP A 45 0.78 -3.30 -15.28
N ARG A 46 1.83 -2.46 -15.23
CA ARG A 46 3.16 -2.88 -14.78
C ARG A 46 3.36 -2.50 -13.32
N TRP A 47 3.90 -3.44 -12.54
CA TRP A 47 4.21 -3.20 -11.12
C TRP A 47 5.18 -2.03 -10.93
N SER A 48 6.13 -1.85 -11.86
CA SER A 48 7.07 -0.72 -11.86
C SER A 48 6.36 0.62 -12.03
N GLU A 49 5.35 0.70 -12.90
CA GLU A 49 4.57 1.92 -13.10
C GLU A 49 3.69 2.24 -11.89
N MET A 50 3.04 1.21 -11.31
CA MET A 50 2.30 1.35 -10.07
C MET A 50 3.21 1.82 -8.92
N TYR A 51 4.44 1.30 -8.86
CA TYR A 51 5.41 1.69 -7.83
C TYR A 51 5.89 3.12 -8.04
N GLY A 52 6.16 3.51 -9.29
CA GLY A 52 6.49 4.89 -9.65
C GLY A 52 5.41 5.88 -9.24
N LYS A 53 4.13 5.54 -9.43
CA LYS A 53 2.99 6.36 -8.95
C LYS A 53 2.99 6.47 -7.42
N LEU A 54 3.29 5.38 -6.72
CA LEU A 54 3.39 5.36 -5.26
C LEU A 54 4.58 6.20 -4.74
N CYS A 55 5.75 6.14 -5.39
CA CYS A 55 6.88 7.00 -5.04
C CYS A 55 6.57 8.48 -5.24
N GLN A 56 5.87 8.84 -6.33
CA GLN A 56 5.44 10.22 -6.56
C GLN A 56 4.46 10.69 -5.48
N LEU A 57 3.53 9.83 -5.07
CA LEU A 57 2.61 10.11 -3.98
C LEU A 57 3.35 10.34 -2.65
N ALA A 58 4.31 9.47 -2.32
CA ALA A 58 5.15 9.62 -1.14
C ALA A 58 5.98 10.92 -1.17
N GLY A 59 6.52 11.29 -2.33
CA GLY A 59 7.21 12.57 -2.50
C GLY A 59 6.32 13.80 -2.32
N ARG A 60 5.02 13.69 -2.65
CA ARG A 60 4.03 14.76 -2.45
C ARG A 60 3.62 14.92 -0.98
N PHE A 61 3.72 13.84 -0.19
CA PHE A 61 3.24 13.81 1.19
C PHE A 61 4.38 13.45 2.15
N PRO A 62 5.10 14.45 2.70
CA PRO A 62 6.28 14.22 3.54
C PRO A 62 5.98 13.55 4.90
N TRP A 63 4.71 13.35 5.22
CA TRP A 63 4.22 12.69 6.43
C TRP A 63 3.91 11.20 6.19
N ILE A 64 4.14 10.69 4.98
CA ILE A 64 4.22 9.25 4.71
C ILE A 64 5.58 8.76 5.23
N LEU A 65 5.55 7.83 6.16
CA LEU A 65 6.73 7.27 6.82
C LEU A 65 7.29 6.05 6.07
N ASP A 66 6.40 5.23 5.53
CA ASP A 66 6.76 4.00 4.82
C ASP A 66 5.67 3.62 3.81
N TYR A 67 6.04 2.92 2.73
CA TYR A 67 5.09 2.45 1.73
C TYR A 67 5.59 1.20 0.97
N SER A 68 4.67 0.29 0.66
CA SER A 68 4.96 -0.92 -0.12
C SER A 68 3.77 -1.35 -0.98
N LEU A 69 4.02 -1.79 -2.22
CA LEU A 69 2.97 -2.40 -3.05
C LEU A 69 2.66 -3.84 -2.65
N THR A 70 3.66 -4.58 -2.17
CA THR A 70 3.50 -5.99 -1.82
C THR A 70 2.85 -6.11 -0.46
N GLN A 71 1.80 -6.93 -0.35
CA GLN A 71 1.16 -7.28 0.93
C GLN A 71 1.92 -8.38 1.68
N THR A 72 3.18 -8.61 1.34
CA THR A 72 4.01 -9.55 2.08
C THR A 72 4.74 -8.77 3.14
N THR A 73 4.16 -8.70 4.34
CA THR A 73 4.97 -8.44 5.52
C THR A 73 6.09 -9.48 5.54
N LEU A 74 7.26 -9.11 6.07
CA LEU A 74 8.38 -10.05 6.23
C LEU A 74 7.92 -11.31 7.00
N GLU A 75 7.00 -11.11 7.95
CA GLU A 75 6.28 -12.15 8.69
C GLU A 75 5.43 -13.06 7.80
N GLY A 76 4.68 -12.50 6.83
CA GLY A 76 3.91 -13.27 5.85
C GLY A 76 4.78 -14.02 4.83
N ALA A 77 5.96 -13.49 4.50
CA ALA A 77 6.95 -14.18 3.67
C ALA A 77 7.56 -15.34 4.44
N PHE A 78 7.92 -15.10 5.71
CA PHE A 78 8.45 -16.10 6.62
C PHE A 78 7.47 -17.26 6.84
N LEU A 79 6.20 -16.97 7.15
CA LEU A 79 5.15 -17.98 7.30
C LEU A 79 4.95 -18.85 6.06
N GLN A 80 5.04 -18.26 4.86
CA GLN A 80 4.94 -19.03 3.61
C GLN A 80 6.17 -19.89 3.34
N LEU A 81 7.37 -19.42 3.70
CA LEU A 81 8.60 -20.19 3.58
C LEU A 81 8.61 -21.36 4.57
N SER A 82 8.26 -21.13 5.84
CA SER A 82 8.17 -22.20 6.85
C SER A 82 7.13 -23.27 6.55
N GLN A 83 6.07 -22.94 5.80
CA GLN A 83 5.06 -23.93 5.36
C GLN A 83 5.52 -24.79 4.18
N ARG A 84 6.52 -24.35 3.41
CA ARG A 84 7.06 -25.09 2.25
C ARG A 84 8.22 -26.02 2.62
N GLU A 85 8.77 -25.91 3.83
CA GLU A 85 9.83 -26.77 4.35
C GLU A 85 9.29 -28.01 5.12
N LYS A 86 8.09 -28.48 4.80
CA LYS A 86 7.52 -29.72 5.34
C LYS A 86 7.41 -30.83 4.30
#